data_AF-A0A8T4G614-F1
#
_entry.id   AF-A0A8T4G614-F1
#
_cell.length_a   1.000
_cell.length_b   1.000
_cell.length_c   1.000
_cell.angle_alpha   90.00
_cell.angle_beta   90.00
_cell.angle_gamma   90.00
#
_symmetry.space_group_name_H-M   'P 1'
#
loop_
_entity.id
_entity.type
_entity.pdbx_description
1 polymer ?
#
loop_
_entity_poly.entity_id
_entity_poly.type
_entity_poly.pdbx_seq_one_letter_code
_entity_poly.pdbx_strand_id
1 'polypeptide(L)'
;MERKLRDLQLAEKVEKIAEKDVELAEKVVRSLEDREARIFGFVVLHNITESLEYLKSAVETAESDEELLLIVERSKTPLPEVAEMINSPYRRDIAYCIILEKTGDMNFAAKISDARLLSASLKRLALKKLYPESLRIARMIPDPYYRALALMELAEREKVDLKEEIVSAVGQVKNSAMRRRLEEMLEKKY
;
A
#
# COMPACT_ATOMS: atom_id res chain seq x y z
N MET A 1 25.01 14.85 -3.92
CA MET A 1 23.66 15.22 -4.38
C MET A 1 23.49 14.99 -5.88
N GLU A 2 24.35 15.56 -6.73
CA GLU A 2 24.25 15.41 -8.19
C GLU A 2 24.50 13.98 -8.73
N ARG A 3 25.27 13.14 -8.02
CA ARG A 3 25.46 11.72 -8.40
C ARG A 3 24.26 10.84 -8.03
N LYS A 4 23.76 10.92 -6.79
CA LYS A 4 22.52 10.24 -6.37
C LYS A 4 21.36 10.54 -7.32
N LEU A 5 21.20 11.80 -7.70
CA LEU A 5 20.15 12.20 -8.65
C LEU A 5 20.35 11.54 -10.03
N ARG A 6 21.59 11.45 -10.52
CA ARG A 6 21.89 10.75 -11.77
C ARG A 6 21.58 9.27 -11.70
N ASP A 7 21.96 8.61 -10.61
CA ASP A 7 21.71 7.17 -10.44
C ASP A 7 20.22 6.86 -10.37
N LEU A 8 19.43 7.69 -9.69
CA LEU A 8 17.96 7.57 -9.68
C LEU A 8 17.36 7.77 -11.08
N GLN A 9 17.80 8.79 -11.82
CA GLN A 9 17.36 9.03 -13.19
C GLN A 9 17.73 7.89 -14.14
N LEU A 10 18.88 7.25 -13.91
CA LEU A 10 19.30 6.06 -14.66
C LEU A 10 18.43 4.87 -14.30
N ALA A 11 18.15 4.66 -13.01
CA ALA A 11 17.31 3.58 -12.53
C ALA A 11 15.87 3.69 -13.06
N GLU A 12 15.31 4.91 -13.18
CA GLU A 12 14.03 5.15 -13.85
C GLU A 12 14.02 4.78 -15.35
N LYS A 13 15.19 4.79 -16.00
CA LYS A 13 15.33 4.38 -17.41
C LYS A 13 15.56 2.88 -17.57
N VAL A 14 15.92 2.16 -16.50
CA VAL A 14 16.20 0.71 -16.53
C VAL A 14 15.03 -0.07 -17.12
N GLU A 15 13.79 0.33 -16.82
CA GLU A 15 12.60 -0.34 -17.36
C GLU A 15 12.61 -0.34 -18.90
N LYS A 16 12.81 0.84 -19.52
CA LYS A 16 12.87 0.99 -20.98
C LYS A 16 14.06 0.29 -21.63
N ILE A 17 15.17 0.15 -20.90
CA ILE A 17 16.34 -0.58 -21.38
C ILE A 17 16.03 -2.08 -21.33
N ALA A 18 15.51 -2.57 -20.21
CA ALA A 18 15.21 -3.98 -19.97
C ALA A 18 14.13 -4.53 -20.91
N GLU A 19 13.16 -3.72 -21.35
CA GLU A 19 12.20 -4.08 -22.39
C GLU A 19 12.87 -4.45 -23.74
N LYS A 20 14.08 -3.95 -23.99
CA LYS A 20 14.83 -4.17 -25.25
C LYS A 20 16.00 -5.12 -25.07
N ASP A 21 16.71 -4.99 -23.96
CA ASP A 21 17.94 -5.71 -23.64
C ASP A 21 18.11 -5.80 -22.11
N VAL A 22 17.71 -6.95 -21.56
CA VAL A 22 17.79 -7.24 -20.13
C VAL A 22 19.25 -7.30 -19.66
N GLU A 23 20.17 -7.84 -20.45
CA GLU A 23 21.58 -7.97 -20.06
C GLU A 23 22.25 -6.60 -19.95
N LEU A 24 21.95 -5.68 -20.88
CA LEU A 24 22.41 -4.30 -20.79
C LEU A 24 21.81 -3.59 -19.57
N ALA A 25 20.52 -3.77 -19.32
CA ALA A 25 19.85 -3.19 -18.17
C ALA A 25 20.48 -3.69 -16.85
N GLU A 26 20.77 -4.98 -16.74
CA GLU A 26 21.47 -5.56 -15.59
C GLU A 26 22.85 -4.95 -15.38
N LYS A 27 23.65 -4.78 -16.45
CA LYS A 27 24.96 -4.12 -16.36
C LYS A 27 24.84 -2.69 -15.85
N VAL A 28 23.83 -1.95 -16.32
CA VAL A 28 23.55 -0.59 -15.82
C VAL A 28 23.23 -0.63 -14.33
N VAL A 29 22.29 -1.48 -13.90
CA VAL A 29 21.91 -1.61 -12.48
C VAL A 29 23.11 -1.94 -11.59
N ARG A 30 23.94 -2.93 -11.97
CA ARG A 30 25.13 -3.32 -11.20
C ARG A 30 26.19 -2.22 -11.12
N SER A 31 26.18 -1.28 -12.06
CA SER A 31 27.11 -0.13 -12.07
C SER A 31 26.66 1.05 -11.21
N LEU A 32 25.39 1.10 -10.78
CA LEU A 32 24.87 2.20 -9.95
C LEU A 32 25.56 2.22 -8.58
N GLU A 33 26.07 3.36 -8.13
CA GLU A 33 26.73 3.50 -6.83
C GLU A 33 25.70 3.70 -5.71
N ASP A 34 24.65 4.46 -5.99
CA ASP A 34 23.56 4.68 -5.05
C ASP A 34 22.78 3.38 -4.81
N ARG A 35 22.70 2.99 -3.54
CA ARG A 35 22.11 1.72 -3.12
C ARG A 35 20.61 1.67 -3.40
N GLU A 36 19.90 2.74 -3.12
CA GLU A 36 18.45 2.84 -3.33
C GLU A 36 18.12 2.72 -4.82
N ALA A 37 18.89 3.42 -5.67
CA ALA A 37 18.79 3.31 -7.13
C ALA A 37 19.10 1.88 -7.61
N ARG A 38 20.10 1.22 -7.04
CA ARG A 38 20.46 -0.18 -7.35
C ARG A 38 19.35 -1.16 -6.97
N ILE A 39 18.79 -1.04 -5.77
CA ILE A 39 17.65 -1.83 -5.29
C ILE A 39 16.46 -1.64 -6.24
N PHE A 40 16.12 -0.38 -6.55
CA PHE A 40 15.05 -0.08 -7.49
C PHE A 40 15.29 -0.73 -8.85
N GLY A 41 16.51 -0.63 -9.38
CA GLY A 41 16.91 -1.28 -10.63
C GLY A 41 16.70 -2.79 -10.62
N PHE A 42 17.12 -3.48 -9.55
CA PHE A 42 16.89 -4.92 -9.41
C PHE A 42 15.40 -5.27 -9.29
N VAL A 43 14.60 -4.49 -8.58
CA VAL A 43 13.15 -4.68 -8.50
C VAL A 43 12.49 -4.49 -9.87
N VAL A 44 12.94 -3.53 -10.67
CA VAL A 44 12.46 -3.34 -12.05
C VAL A 44 12.79 -4.56 -12.91
N LEU A 45 14.03 -5.08 -12.84
CA LEU A 45 14.42 -6.29 -13.56
C LEU A 45 13.58 -7.51 -13.13
N HIS A 46 13.33 -7.68 -11.83
CA HIS A 46 12.42 -8.71 -11.32
C HIS A 46 11.00 -8.53 -11.89
N ASN A 47 10.47 -7.31 -11.89
CA ASN A 47 9.12 -7.01 -12.38
C ASN A 47 8.91 -7.24 -13.89
N ILE A 48 9.99 -7.31 -14.68
CA ILE A 48 9.94 -7.56 -16.13
C ILE A 48 10.19 -9.04 -16.42
N THR A 49 11.16 -9.64 -15.74
CA THR A 49 11.65 -11.00 -16.05
C THR A 49 11.06 -12.09 -15.16
N GLU A 50 10.40 -11.71 -14.06
CA GLU A 50 9.95 -12.60 -12.98
C GLU A 50 11.09 -13.41 -12.33
N SER A 51 12.36 -13.05 -12.59
CA SER A 51 13.51 -13.75 -12.03
C SER A 51 13.68 -13.47 -10.54
N LEU A 52 13.68 -14.53 -9.73
CA LEU A 52 13.92 -14.44 -8.30
C LEU A 52 15.36 -14.05 -7.94
N GLU A 53 16.31 -14.22 -8.86
CA GLU A 53 17.71 -13.81 -8.64
C GLU A 53 17.84 -12.28 -8.52
N TYR A 54 17.04 -11.52 -9.27
CA TYR A 54 17.01 -10.06 -9.14
C TYR A 54 16.33 -9.62 -7.85
N LEU A 55 15.24 -10.29 -7.45
CA LEU A 55 14.62 -10.03 -6.16
C LEU A 55 15.59 -10.31 -5.00
N LYS A 56 16.28 -11.45 -5.05
CA LYS A 56 17.32 -11.80 -4.08
C LYS A 56 18.43 -10.75 -4.05
N SER A 57 18.91 -10.31 -5.21
CA SER A 57 19.92 -9.25 -5.30
C SER A 57 19.44 -7.92 -4.69
N ALA A 58 18.17 -7.56 -4.88
CA ALA A 58 17.57 -6.39 -4.25
C ALA A 58 17.55 -6.51 -2.73
N VAL A 59 17.10 -7.66 -2.20
CA VAL A 59 17.03 -7.94 -0.76
C VAL A 59 18.42 -7.98 -0.13
N GLU A 60 19.41 -8.63 -0.76
CA GLU A 60 20.80 -8.67 -0.30
C GLU A 60 21.48 -7.29 -0.31
N THR A 61 21.01 -6.38 -1.18
CA THR A 61 21.51 -5.00 -1.24
C THR A 61 20.90 -4.12 -0.14
N ALA A 62 19.72 -4.47 0.40
CA ALA A 62 19.05 -3.71 1.43
C ALA A 62 19.74 -3.89 2.80
N GLU A 63 20.00 -2.78 3.50
CA GLU A 63 20.60 -2.78 4.84
C GLU A 63 19.65 -2.20 5.90
N SER A 64 18.47 -1.72 5.50
CA SER A 64 17.51 -1.10 6.38
C SER A 64 16.07 -1.53 6.09
N ASP A 65 15.20 -1.43 7.11
CA ASP A 65 13.76 -1.64 6.97
C ASP A 65 13.11 -0.69 5.93
N GLU A 66 13.70 0.48 5.70
CA GLU A 66 13.22 1.44 4.70
C GLU A 66 13.43 0.92 3.28
N GLU A 67 14.58 0.32 3.02
CA GLU A 67 14.93 -0.27 1.73
C GLU A 67 14.15 -1.57 1.49
N LEU A 68 13.94 -2.38 2.53
CA LEU A 68 13.04 -3.56 2.45
C LEU A 68 11.60 -3.14 2.16
N LEU A 69 11.11 -2.07 2.80
CA LEU A 69 9.79 -1.53 2.52
C LEU A 69 9.68 -1.02 1.06
N LEU A 70 10.73 -0.36 0.55
CA LEU A 70 10.79 0.08 -0.85
C LEU A 70 10.66 -1.11 -1.82
N ILE A 71 11.31 -2.24 -1.53
CA ILE A 71 11.18 -3.46 -2.35
C ILE A 71 9.72 -3.93 -2.40
N VAL A 72 9.04 -4.01 -1.26
CA VAL A 72 7.61 -4.39 -1.18
C VAL A 72 6.73 -3.38 -1.93
N GLU A 73 7.01 -2.09 -1.80
CA GLU A 73 6.27 -1.02 -2.48
C GLU A 73 6.41 -1.10 -4.00
N ARG A 74 7.62 -1.33 -4.51
CA ARG A 74 7.93 -1.26 -5.94
C ARG A 74 7.74 -2.58 -6.68
N SER A 75 7.65 -3.71 -5.98
CA SER A 75 7.34 -5.00 -6.62
C SER A 75 5.93 -5.02 -7.21
N LYS A 76 5.77 -5.61 -8.40
CA LYS A 76 4.46 -5.90 -9.00
C LYS A 76 3.74 -7.02 -8.26
N THR A 77 4.49 -8.01 -7.79
CA THR A 77 3.97 -9.14 -7.03
C THR A 77 3.96 -8.83 -5.53
N PRO A 78 3.00 -9.38 -4.76
CA PRO A 78 3.04 -9.28 -3.31
C PRO A 78 4.23 -10.06 -2.74
N LEU A 79 4.97 -9.45 -1.81
CA LEU A 79 6.18 -10.03 -1.20
C LEU A 79 6.04 -10.12 0.32
N PRO A 80 5.15 -10.98 0.85
CA PRO A 80 4.96 -11.12 2.29
C PRO A 80 6.22 -11.60 3.01
N GLU A 81 7.09 -12.37 2.35
CA GLU A 81 8.35 -12.85 2.90
C GLU A 81 9.32 -11.69 3.18
N VAL A 82 9.38 -10.71 2.26
CA VAL A 82 10.18 -9.48 2.45
C VAL A 82 9.57 -8.59 3.53
N ALA A 83 8.23 -8.54 3.63
CA ALA A 83 7.57 -7.83 4.72
C ALA A 83 7.90 -8.44 6.10
N GLU A 84 7.99 -9.77 6.22
CA GLU A 84 8.39 -10.45 7.47
C GLU A 84 9.86 -10.17 7.87
N MET A 85 10.73 -9.79 6.92
CA MET A 85 12.12 -9.40 7.21
C MET A 85 12.23 -8.02 7.86
N ILE A 86 11.17 -7.19 7.80
CA ILE A 86 11.17 -5.84 8.38
C ILE A 86 11.05 -5.93 9.91
N ASN A 87 12.03 -5.36 10.62
CA ASN A 87 12.11 -5.44 12.07
C ASN A 87 11.16 -4.46 12.77
N SER A 88 11.04 -3.25 12.24
CA SER A 88 10.16 -2.20 12.76
C SER A 88 8.69 -2.63 12.62
N PRO A 89 7.95 -2.82 13.72
CA PRO A 89 6.54 -3.25 13.65
C PRO A 89 5.69 -2.29 12.83
N TYR A 90 5.93 -0.98 12.97
CA TYR A 90 5.23 0.05 12.20
C TYR A 90 5.50 -0.05 10.69
N ARG A 91 6.76 -0.22 10.27
CA ARG A 91 7.09 -0.35 8.84
C ARG A 91 6.58 -1.68 8.26
N ARG A 92 6.59 -2.75 9.06
CA ARG A 92 6.01 -4.04 8.67
C ARG A 92 4.50 -3.94 8.48
N ASP A 93 3.79 -3.22 9.37
CA ASP A 93 2.37 -2.94 9.19
C ASP A 93 2.13 -2.16 7.89
N ILE A 94 2.97 -1.16 7.55
CA ILE A 94 2.89 -0.46 6.26
C ILE A 94 3.11 -1.41 5.08
N ALA A 95 4.10 -2.31 5.15
CA ALA A 95 4.34 -3.30 4.10
C ALA A 95 3.11 -4.19 3.88
N TYR A 96 2.45 -4.64 4.96
CA TYR A 96 1.20 -5.39 4.84
C TYR A 96 0.03 -4.56 4.35
N CYS A 97 -0.06 -3.26 4.70
CA CYS A 97 -1.04 -2.35 4.08
C CYS A 97 -0.87 -2.30 2.56
N ILE A 98 0.37 -2.16 2.07
CA ILE A 98 0.68 -2.15 0.63
C ILE A 98 0.24 -3.47 -0.02
N ILE A 99 0.61 -4.60 0.57
CA ILE A 99 0.26 -5.93 0.04
C ILE A 99 -1.26 -6.14 0.02
N LEU A 100 -1.95 -5.79 1.11
CA LEU A 100 -3.42 -5.85 1.22
C LEU A 100 -4.08 -5.00 0.14
N GLU A 101 -3.60 -3.78 -0.09
CA GLU A 101 -4.20 -2.87 -1.08
C GLU A 101 -3.95 -3.30 -2.53
N LYS A 102 -2.81 -3.92 -2.81
CA LYS A 102 -2.47 -4.47 -4.15
C LYS A 102 -3.30 -5.70 -4.48
N THR A 103 -3.44 -6.61 -3.51
CA THR A 103 -4.04 -7.93 -3.74
C THR A 103 -5.54 -7.96 -3.44
N GLY A 104 -5.98 -7.17 -2.45
CA GLY A 104 -7.29 -7.30 -1.83
C GLY A 104 -7.46 -8.57 -0.98
N ASP A 105 -6.39 -9.33 -0.71
CA ASP A 105 -6.46 -10.52 0.13
C ASP A 105 -6.56 -10.14 1.62
N MET A 106 -7.71 -10.46 2.21
CA MET A 106 -8.03 -10.16 3.59
C MET A 106 -7.18 -10.92 4.61
N ASN A 107 -6.45 -11.96 4.21
CA ASN A 107 -5.50 -12.64 5.10
C ASN A 107 -4.40 -11.69 5.58
N PHE A 108 -4.00 -10.71 4.75
CA PHE A 108 -3.00 -9.70 5.13
C PHE A 108 -3.57 -8.65 6.09
N ALA A 109 -4.89 -8.45 6.15
CA ALA A 109 -5.49 -7.57 7.15
C ALA A 109 -5.21 -8.04 8.58
N ALA A 110 -5.19 -9.37 8.81
CA ALA A 110 -4.87 -9.96 10.11
C ALA A 110 -3.39 -9.81 10.51
N LYS A 111 -2.51 -9.45 9.57
CA LYS A 111 -1.09 -9.20 9.81
C LYS A 111 -0.80 -7.76 10.25
N ILE A 112 -1.76 -6.84 10.10
CA ILE A 112 -1.60 -5.43 10.45
C ILE A 112 -2.06 -5.21 11.88
N SER A 113 -1.12 -4.84 12.76
CA SER A 113 -1.42 -4.65 14.18
C SER A 113 -1.98 -3.26 14.50
N ASP A 114 -1.53 -2.22 13.79
CA ASP A 114 -2.01 -0.86 13.98
C ASP A 114 -3.42 -0.69 13.37
N ALA A 115 -4.41 -0.54 14.25
CA ALA A 115 -5.80 -0.40 13.87
C ALA A 115 -6.08 0.83 12.99
N ARG A 116 -5.30 1.92 13.11
CA ARG A 116 -5.47 3.11 12.27
C ARG A 116 -4.93 2.86 10.86
N LEU A 117 -3.76 2.23 10.74
CA LEU A 117 -3.20 1.82 9.44
C LEU A 117 -4.13 0.82 8.74
N LEU A 118 -4.60 -0.19 9.46
CA LEU A 118 -5.57 -1.16 8.95
C LEU A 118 -6.85 -0.46 8.47
N SER A 119 -7.41 0.44 9.29
CA SER A 119 -8.63 1.17 8.95
C SER A 119 -8.49 2.06 7.72
N ALA A 120 -7.38 2.78 7.61
CA ALA A 120 -7.10 3.62 6.45
C ALA A 120 -6.96 2.79 5.17
N SER A 121 -6.27 1.64 5.25
CA SER A 121 -6.06 0.74 4.12
C SER A 121 -7.34 0.04 3.68
N LEU A 122 -8.14 -0.44 4.63
CA LEU A 122 -9.45 -1.02 4.33
C LEU A 122 -10.44 0.00 3.75
N LYS A 123 -10.41 1.26 4.22
CA LYS A 123 -11.18 2.34 3.58
C LYS A 123 -10.78 2.48 2.10
N ARG A 124 -9.47 2.63 1.81
CA ARG A 124 -8.98 2.75 0.43
C ARG A 124 -9.36 1.54 -0.42
N LEU A 125 -9.24 0.34 0.13
CA LEU A 125 -9.60 -0.90 -0.54
C LEU A 125 -11.11 -0.98 -0.84
N ALA A 126 -11.97 -0.65 0.14
CA ALA A 126 -13.43 -0.63 -0.05
C ALA A 126 -13.84 0.27 -1.21
N LEU A 127 -13.20 1.44 -1.34
CA LEU A 127 -13.48 2.40 -2.41
C LEU A 127 -12.95 1.95 -3.78
N LYS A 128 -12.02 1.01 -3.85
CA LYS A 128 -11.56 0.44 -5.13
C LYS A 128 -12.39 -0.76 -5.58
N LYS A 129 -13.15 -1.39 -4.68
CA LYS A 129 -13.98 -2.57 -4.97
C LYS A 129 -15.40 -2.17 -5.42
N LEU A 130 -16.04 -3.10 -6.13
CA LEU A 130 -17.42 -2.97 -6.57
C LEU A 130 -18.38 -3.40 -5.45
N TYR A 131 -19.60 -2.88 -5.49
CA TYR A 131 -20.68 -3.36 -4.63
C TYR A 131 -21.08 -4.81 -5.02
N PRO A 132 -21.38 -5.72 -4.08
CA PRO A 132 -21.48 -5.55 -2.61
C PRO A 132 -20.17 -5.79 -1.84
N GLU A 133 -19.07 -6.14 -2.50
CA GLU A 133 -17.79 -6.43 -1.85
C GLU A 133 -17.25 -5.20 -1.10
N SER A 134 -17.39 -4.01 -1.68
CA SER A 134 -17.01 -2.74 -1.05
C SER A 134 -17.68 -2.53 0.31
N LEU A 135 -18.97 -2.81 0.41
CA LEU A 135 -19.73 -2.71 1.67
C LEU A 135 -19.24 -3.72 2.70
N ARG A 136 -18.95 -4.96 2.28
CA ARG A 136 -18.37 -5.99 3.17
C ARG A 136 -17.05 -5.49 3.77
N ILE A 137 -16.17 -4.91 2.95
CA ILE A 137 -14.87 -4.40 3.41
C ILE A 137 -15.05 -3.18 4.33
N ALA A 138 -15.95 -2.24 3.98
CA ALA A 138 -16.21 -1.07 4.81
C ALA A 138 -16.69 -1.45 6.22
N ARG A 139 -17.51 -2.49 6.34
CA ARG A 139 -17.98 -3.03 7.64
C ARG A 139 -16.85 -3.66 8.47
N MET A 140 -15.77 -4.12 7.85
CA MET A 140 -14.60 -4.68 8.54
C MET A 140 -13.64 -3.62 9.09
N ILE A 141 -13.84 -2.34 8.78
CA ILE A 141 -12.97 -1.25 9.25
C ILE A 141 -13.08 -1.12 10.79
N PRO A 142 -11.99 -1.33 11.56
CA PRO A 142 -12.09 -1.34 13.01
C PRO A 142 -12.31 0.06 13.58
N ASP A 143 -11.62 1.08 13.06
CA ASP A 143 -11.78 2.46 13.53
C ASP A 143 -13.12 3.06 13.06
N PRO A 144 -14.00 3.47 13.99
CA PRO A 144 -15.34 3.92 13.66
C PRO A 144 -15.37 5.20 12.81
N TYR A 145 -14.37 6.07 12.91
CA TYR A 145 -14.31 7.29 12.10
C TYR A 145 -14.05 6.93 10.63
N TYR A 146 -13.08 6.07 10.37
CA TYR A 146 -12.82 5.58 9.02
C TYR A 146 -13.98 4.76 8.46
N ARG A 147 -14.64 3.95 9.30
CA ARG A 147 -15.82 3.16 8.93
C ARG A 147 -16.99 4.05 8.52
N ALA A 148 -17.31 5.06 9.32
CA ALA A 148 -18.36 6.03 8.98
C ALA A 148 -18.07 6.74 7.65
N LEU A 149 -16.84 7.19 7.43
CA LEU A 149 -16.44 7.82 6.16
C LEU A 149 -16.60 6.87 4.97
N ALA A 150 -16.16 5.62 5.10
CA ALA A 150 -16.29 4.63 4.04
C ALA A 150 -17.77 4.36 3.70
N LEU A 151 -18.62 4.19 4.72
CA LEU A 151 -20.05 3.94 4.53
C LEU A 151 -20.78 5.14 3.90
N MET A 152 -20.46 6.37 4.30
CA MET A 152 -21.01 7.59 3.69
C MET A 152 -20.66 7.70 2.20
N GLU A 153 -19.41 7.42 1.85
CA GLU A 153 -18.91 7.50 0.48
C GLU A 153 -19.50 6.38 -0.40
N LEU A 154 -19.67 5.17 0.16
CA LEU A 154 -20.34 4.07 -0.52
C LEU A 154 -21.84 4.32 -0.74
N ALA A 155 -22.55 4.86 0.26
CA ALA A 155 -23.97 5.18 0.16
C ALA A 155 -24.23 6.16 -1.01
N GLU A 156 -23.38 7.18 -1.12
CA GLU A 156 -23.46 8.16 -2.21
C GLU A 156 -23.13 7.56 -3.57
N ARG A 157 -22.01 6.83 -3.66
CA ARG A 157 -21.53 6.27 -4.94
C ARG A 157 -22.48 5.22 -5.50
N GLU A 158 -22.96 4.32 -4.65
CA GLU A 158 -23.80 3.19 -5.06
C GLU A 158 -25.31 3.52 -4.97
N LYS A 159 -25.67 4.70 -4.45
CA LYS A 159 -27.06 5.15 -4.22
C LYS A 159 -27.86 4.17 -3.37
N VAL A 160 -27.25 3.67 -2.30
CA VAL A 160 -27.86 2.73 -1.35
C VAL A 160 -28.09 3.41 0.01
N ASP A 161 -29.18 3.03 0.68
CA ASP A 161 -29.45 3.52 2.03
C ASP A 161 -28.60 2.75 3.06
N LEU A 162 -27.67 3.46 3.70
CA LEU A 162 -26.85 2.97 4.81
C LEU A 162 -26.98 3.88 6.03
N LYS A 163 -28.04 4.70 6.11
CA LYS A 163 -28.16 5.77 7.12
C LYS A 163 -28.02 5.23 8.55
N GLU A 164 -28.68 4.13 8.87
CA GLU A 164 -28.62 3.53 10.21
C GLU A 164 -27.20 3.04 10.57
N GLU A 165 -26.52 2.37 9.63
CA GLU A 165 -25.15 1.91 9.83
C GLU A 165 -24.16 3.06 9.98
N ILE A 166 -24.34 4.13 9.20
CA ILE A 166 -23.53 5.35 9.30
C ILE A 166 -23.72 5.99 10.68
N VAL A 167 -24.96 6.20 11.12
CA VAL A 167 -25.27 6.78 12.44
C VAL A 167 -24.66 5.94 13.56
N SER A 168 -24.78 4.60 13.48
CA SER A 168 -24.17 3.69 14.45
C SER A 168 -22.64 3.83 14.49
N ALA A 169 -21.97 3.91 13.33
CA ALA A 169 -20.53 4.10 13.26
C ALA A 169 -20.10 5.47 13.82
N VAL A 170 -20.82 6.55 13.50
CA VAL A 170 -20.58 7.90 14.03
C VAL A 170 -20.69 7.90 15.56
N GLY A 171 -21.72 7.27 16.13
CA GLY A 171 -21.91 7.16 17.57
C GLY A 171 -20.76 6.46 18.31
N GLN A 172 -20.05 5.54 17.63
CA GLN A 172 -18.89 4.83 18.19
C GLN A 172 -17.60 5.66 18.21
N VAL A 173 -17.54 6.79 17.50
CA VAL A 173 -16.35 7.66 17.47
C VAL A 173 -16.17 8.34 18.82
N LYS A 174 -15.06 8.08 19.52
CA LYS A 174 -14.82 8.62 20.87
C LYS A 174 -14.46 10.11 20.90
N ASN A 175 -13.76 10.60 19.87
CA ASN A 175 -13.36 12.01 19.79
C ASN A 175 -14.55 12.87 19.38
N SER A 176 -14.97 13.80 20.25
CA SER A 176 -16.15 14.64 20.05
C SER A 176 -16.04 15.57 18.84
N ALA A 177 -14.87 16.16 18.58
CA ALA A 177 -14.66 17.02 17.42
C ALA A 177 -14.75 16.22 16.10
N MET A 178 -14.18 15.01 16.05
CA MET A 178 -14.29 14.12 14.89
C MET A 178 -15.72 13.62 14.69
N ARG A 179 -16.42 13.28 15.78
CA ARG A 179 -17.83 12.86 15.74
C ARG A 179 -18.71 13.97 15.19
N ARG A 180 -18.61 15.18 15.75
CA ARG A 180 -19.37 16.36 15.30
C ARG A 180 -19.17 16.63 13.81
N ARG A 181 -17.93 16.53 13.32
CA ARG A 181 -17.65 16.68 11.88
C ARG A 181 -18.42 15.66 11.03
N LEU A 182 -18.53 14.41 11.48
CA LEU A 182 -19.28 13.40 10.76
C LEU A 182 -20.80 13.64 10.83
N GLU A 183 -21.31 14.09 11.97
CA GLU A 183 -22.72 14.49 12.14
C GLU A 183 -23.08 15.62 11.16
N GLU A 184 -22.26 16.66 11.08
CA GLU A 184 -22.43 17.77 10.12
C GLU A 184 -22.34 17.31 8.66
N MET A 185 -21.54 16.29 8.36
CA MET A 185 -21.49 15.68 7.01
C MET A 185 -22.76 14.88 6.70
N LEU A 186 -23.34 14.22 7.71
CA LEU A 186 -24.56 13.44 7.55
C LEU A 186 -25.77 14.35 7.29
N GLU A 187 -25.91 15.44 8.04
CA GLU A 187 -26.97 16.46 7.86
C GLU A 187 -26.94 17.14 6.49
N LYS A 188 -25.78 17.20 5.84
CA LYS A 188 -25.66 17.77 4.49
C LYS A 188 -26.08 16.79 3.40
N LYS A 189 -26.09 15.49 3.69
CA LYS A 189 -26.34 14.41 2.73
C LYS A 189 -27.78 13.89 2.80
N TYR A 190 -28.49 14.13 3.90
CA TYR A 190 -29.85 13.67 4.19
C TYR A 190 -30.68 14.79 4.79
#